data_AF-A0A1W9NXZ9-F1
#
_entry.id   AF-A0A1W9NXZ9-F1
#
_cell.length_a   1.000
_cell.length_b   1.000
_cell.length_c   1.000
_cell.angle_alpha   90.00
_cell.angle_beta   90.00
_cell.angle_gamma   90.00
#
_symmetry.space_group_name_H-M   'P 1'
#
loop_
_entity.id
_entity.type
_entity.pdbx_description
1 polymer ?
#
loop_
_entity_poly.entity_id
_entity_poly.type
_entity_poly.pdbx_seq_one_letter_code
_entity_poly.pdbx_strand_id
1 'polypeptide(L)'
;MEEKKNGIKCGYVCIIGKPNVGKSTLLNSLLSTKISAVTHKPQTTRKRVTAIYNDSDSQIIFFDTPGIFEPNYELQKIMVKELGVTARKEIEFFLGRPVYLELFVKTKEKWRENPILLKSIGYL
;
A
#
# COMPACT_ATOMS: atom_id res chain seq x y z
N MET A 1 -26.58 -26.19 21.03
CA MET A 1 -25.59 -25.10 20.92
C MET A 1 -25.30 -24.95 19.44
N GLU A 2 -25.72 -23.85 18.81
CA GLU A 2 -25.37 -23.59 17.41
C GLU A 2 -23.91 -23.16 17.35
N GLU A 3 -23.07 -23.95 16.67
CA GLU A 3 -21.75 -23.51 16.27
C GLU A 3 -21.90 -22.30 15.33
N LYS A 4 -21.46 -21.13 15.77
CA LYS A 4 -21.25 -20.01 14.86
C LYS A 4 -20.26 -20.47 13.80
N LYS A 5 -20.72 -20.70 12.56
CA LYS A 5 -19.83 -20.75 11.40
C LYS A 5 -19.02 -19.45 11.43
N ASN A 6 -17.74 -19.55 11.76
CA ASN A 6 -16.81 -18.43 11.55
C ASN A 6 -16.86 -18.13 10.05
N GLY A 7 -17.51 -17.02 9.68
CA GLY A 7 -17.54 -16.57 8.30
C GLY A 7 -16.13 -16.35 7.79
N ILE A 8 -15.95 -16.45 6.46
CA ILE A 8 -14.67 -16.12 5.80
C ILE A 8 -14.29 -14.69 6.19
N LYS A 9 -13.09 -14.52 6.75
CA LYS A 9 -12.58 -13.22 7.16
C LYS A 9 -12.09 -12.48 5.93
N CYS A 10 -12.52 -11.24 5.70
CA CYS A 10 -12.06 -10.45 4.56
C CYS A 10 -11.45 -9.12 5.00
N GLY A 11 -10.48 -8.63 4.23
CA GLY A 11 -9.80 -7.38 4.54
C GLY A 11 -8.98 -6.82 3.39
N TYR A 12 -8.65 -5.52 3.50
CA TYR A 12 -7.85 -4.79 2.53
C TYR A 12 -6.48 -4.46 3.12
N VAL A 13 -5.42 -4.65 2.34
CA VAL A 13 -4.04 -4.35 2.73
C VAL A 13 -3.40 -3.44 1.69
N CYS A 14 -2.99 -2.25 2.11
CA CYS A 14 -2.29 -1.31 1.24
C CYS A 14 -0.80 -1.28 1.58
N ILE A 15 0.07 -1.55 0.60
CA ILE A 15 1.52 -1.52 0.78
C ILE A 15 2.03 -0.15 0.32
N ILE A 16 2.48 0.65 1.29
CA ILE A 16 2.97 2.02 1.08
C ILE A 16 4.45 2.16 1.47
N GLY A 17 5.16 3.10 0.83
CA GLY A 17 6.57 3.35 1.12
C GLY A 17 7.31 4.03 -0.04
N LYS A 18 8.55 4.50 0.20
CA LYS A 18 9.35 5.22 -0.80
C LYS A 18 9.55 4.41 -2.10
N PRO A 19 9.90 5.04 -3.25
CA PRO A 19 10.33 4.31 -4.43
C PRO A 19 11.43 3.29 -4.11
N ASN A 20 11.38 2.13 -4.76
CA ASN A 20 12.41 1.08 -4.71
C ASN A 20 12.72 0.49 -3.31
N VAL A 21 11.84 0.67 -2.31
CA VAL A 21 12.03 0.05 -0.98
C VAL A 21 11.62 -1.42 -0.92
N GLY A 22 11.19 -2.03 -2.03
CA GLY A 22 10.81 -3.44 -2.08
C GLY A 22 9.33 -3.75 -1.91
N LYS A 23 8.41 -2.78 -2.05
CA LYS A 23 6.95 -2.97 -1.94
C LYS A 23 6.42 -4.10 -2.83
N SER A 24 6.74 -4.05 -4.12
CA SER A 24 6.34 -5.07 -5.10
C SER A 24 7.03 -6.42 -4.85
N THR A 25 8.23 -6.41 -4.27
CA THR A 25 8.93 -7.64 -3.82
C THR A 25 8.20 -8.28 -2.65
N LEU A 26 7.80 -7.47 -1.65
CA LEU A 26 7.01 -7.92 -0.52
C LEU A 26 5.66 -8.49 -0.99
N LEU A 27 4.97 -7.80 -1.90
CA LEU A 27 3.71 -8.31 -2.46
C LEU A 27 3.91 -9.66 -3.15
N ASN A 28 4.89 -9.78 -4.05
CA ASN A 28 5.14 -11.03 -4.75
C ASN A 28 5.51 -12.16 -3.79
N SER A 29 6.23 -11.86 -2.71
CA SER A 29 6.58 -12.83 -1.66
C SER A 29 5.34 -13.29 -0.88
N LEU A 30 4.46 -12.37 -0.49
CA LEU A 30 3.23 -12.69 0.23
C LEU A 30 2.28 -13.56 -0.61
N LEU A 31 2.29 -13.36 -1.93
CA LEU A 31 1.43 -14.09 -2.86
C LEU A 31 2.09 -15.31 -3.50
N SER A 32 3.35 -15.59 -3.16
CA SER A 32 4.17 -16.64 -3.77
C SER A 32 4.16 -16.64 -5.31
N THR A 33 3.87 -15.48 -5.92
CA THR A 33 3.64 -15.32 -7.37
C THR A 33 4.12 -13.95 -7.82
N LYS A 34 4.69 -13.87 -9.03
CA LYS A 34 5.20 -12.61 -9.59
C LYS A 34 4.07 -11.82 -10.27
N ILE A 35 3.35 -11.02 -9.49
CA ILE A 35 2.19 -10.22 -9.96
C ILE A 35 2.60 -8.78 -10.32
N SER A 36 3.64 -8.24 -9.68
CA SER A 36 4.13 -6.88 -9.92
C SER A 36 5.58 -6.88 -10.43
N ALA A 37 5.90 -5.90 -11.29
CA ALA A 37 7.23 -5.76 -11.89
C ALA A 37 8.25 -5.28 -10.84
N VAL A 38 9.33 -6.05 -10.66
CA VAL A 38 10.42 -5.75 -9.71
C VAL A 38 11.68 -5.37 -10.49
N THR A 39 12.18 -4.15 -10.29
CA THR A 39 13.49 -3.70 -10.79
C THR A 39 13.99 -2.51 -9.97
N HIS A 40 15.31 -2.27 -10.02
CA HIS A 40 15.98 -1.17 -9.33
C HIS A 40 15.70 0.20 -9.97
N LYS A 41 15.12 0.24 -11.18
CA LYS A 41 14.73 1.51 -11.81
C LYS A 41 13.59 2.14 -10.99
N PRO A 42 13.70 3.42 -10.57
CA PRO A 42 12.58 4.12 -9.95
C PRO A 42 11.33 4.12 -10.85
N GLN A 43 10.14 4.24 -10.24
CA GLN A 43 8.87 4.45 -10.94
C GLN A 43 8.41 3.27 -11.83
N THR A 44 8.68 2.04 -11.40
CA THR A 44 8.25 0.82 -12.08
C THR A 44 6.76 0.55 -11.96
N THR A 45 6.21 0.77 -10.76
CA THR A 45 4.77 0.75 -10.50
C THR A 45 4.21 2.14 -10.80
N ARG A 46 3.72 2.35 -12.03
CA ARG A 46 3.07 3.61 -12.46
C ARG A 46 1.55 3.60 -12.28
N LYS A 47 0.95 2.41 -12.24
CA LYS A 47 -0.46 2.17 -11.91
C LYS A 47 -0.50 1.24 -10.71
N ARG A 48 -1.51 1.41 -9.85
CA ARG A 48 -1.73 0.48 -8.74
C ARG A 48 -1.95 -0.94 -9.28
N VAL A 49 -1.29 -1.92 -8.67
CA VAL A 49 -1.59 -3.34 -8.91
C VAL A 49 -2.50 -3.82 -7.77
N THR A 50 -3.66 -4.35 -8.13
CA THR A 50 -4.57 -5.01 -7.19
C THR A 50 -4.33 -6.52 -7.27
N ALA A 51 -4.12 -7.16 -6.13
CA ALA A 51 -3.96 -8.61 -6.04
C ALA A 51 -4.91 -9.19 -5.00
N ILE A 52 -5.45 -10.37 -5.28
CA ILE A 52 -6.39 -11.07 -4.39
C ILE A 52 -5.70 -12.34 -3.90
N TYR A 53 -5.61 -12.47 -2.58
CA TYR A 53 -5.19 -13.69 -1.89
C TYR A 53 -6.42 -14.37 -1.28
N ASN A 54 -6.53 -15.68 -1.46
CA ASN A 54 -7.56 -16.50 -0.83
C ASN A 54 -6.89 -17.70 -0.18
N ASP A 55 -7.28 -18.03 1.05
CA ASP A 55 -6.98 -19.30 1.70
C ASP A 55 -8.28 -19.96 2.23
N SER A 56 -8.15 -20.94 3.11
CA SER A 56 -9.28 -21.72 3.63
C SER A 56 -10.29 -20.93 4.45
N ASP A 57 -9.89 -19.81 5.04
CA ASP A 57 -10.70 -19.05 6.00
C ASP A 57 -10.62 -17.53 5.82
N SER A 58 -9.88 -17.04 4.83
CA SER A 58 -9.68 -15.63 4.58
C SER A 58 -9.56 -15.21 3.11
N GLN A 59 -9.93 -13.96 2.85
CA GLN A 59 -9.71 -13.28 1.58
C GLN A 59 -9.08 -11.91 1.82
N ILE A 60 -7.93 -11.67 1.21
CA ILE A 60 -7.18 -10.42 1.35
C ILE A 60 -7.01 -9.75 0.00
N ILE A 61 -7.41 -8.49 -0.09
CA ILE A 61 -7.19 -7.66 -1.27
C ILE A 61 -5.99 -6.77 -1.00
N PHE A 62 -4.88 -7.04 -1.69
CA PHE A 62 -3.66 -6.26 -1.63
C PHE A 62 -3.63 -5.16 -2.68
N PHE A 63 -3.11 -4.01 -2.29
CA PHE A 63 -2.84 -2.87 -3.17
C PHE A 63 -1.34 -2.55 -3.17
N ASP A 64 -0.66 -2.78 -4.29
CA ASP A 64 0.70 -2.29 -4.54
C ASP A 64 0.63 -0.86 -5.08
N THR A 65 1.13 0.09 -4.29
CA THR A 65 1.09 1.51 -4.66
C THR A 65 2.42 1.97 -5.25
N PRO A 66 2.41 2.93 -6.21
CA PRO A 66 3.61 3.68 -6.57
C PRO A 66 4.34 4.19 -5.33
N GLY A 67 5.67 4.24 -5.40
CA GLY A 67 6.44 4.76 -4.26
C GLY A 67 6.01 6.17 -3.88
N ILE A 68 5.84 6.43 -2.58
CA ILE A 68 5.54 7.76 -2.08
C ILE A 68 6.84 8.57 -2.08
N PHE A 69 6.89 9.63 -2.87
CA PHE A 69 8.03 10.53 -2.97
C PHE A 69 7.57 11.98 -2.93
N GLU A 70 8.45 12.84 -2.44
CA GLU A 70 8.23 14.28 -2.49
C GLU A 70 8.37 14.72 -3.95
N PRO A 71 7.33 15.31 -4.54
CA PRO A 71 7.33 15.57 -5.96
C PRO A 71 8.23 16.76 -6.30
N ASN A 72 9.28 16.50 -7.08
CA ASN A 72 10.26 17.49 -7.49
C ASN A 72 9.91 18.18 -8.83
N TYR A 73 8.89 17.70 -9.54
CA TYR A 73 8.43 18.25 -10.82
C TYR A 73 6.95 17.92 -11.10
N GLU A 74 6.36 18.53 -12.13
CA GLU A 74 4.90 18.51 -12.35
C GLU A 74 4.30 17.11 -12.56
N LEU A 75 4.94 16.26 -13.35
CA LEU A 75 4.49 14.88 -13.54
C LEU A 75 4.39 14.12 -12.20
N GLN A 76 5.34 14.37 -11.31
CA GLN A 76 5.40 13.75 -10.00
C GLN A 76 4.26 14.23 -9.08
N LYS A 77 3.88 15.50 -9.15
CA LYS A 77 2.70 16.03 -8.43
C LYS A 77 1.41 15.37 -8.89
N ILE A 78 1.25 15.19 -10.20
CA ILE A 78 0.09 14.51 -10.80
C ILE A 78 -0.01 13.07 -10.26
N MET A 79 1.11 12.34 -10.22
CA MET A 79 1.13 10.97 -9.70
C MET A 79 0.70 10.87 -8.23
N VAL A 80 1.20 11.76 -7.36
CA VAL A 80 0.82 11.76 -5.93
C VAL A 80 -0.66 12.11 -5.76
N LYS A 81 -1.17 13.07 -6.56
CA LYS A 81 -2.59 13.44 -6.55
C LYS A 81 -3.48 12.27 -6.99
N GLU A 82 -3.11 11.58 -8.06
CA GLU A 82 -3.85 10.42 -8.58
C GLU A 82 -3.87 9.26 -7.57
N LEU A 83 -2.75 9.02 -6.88
CA LEU A 83 -2.68 8.06 -5.78
C LEU A 83 -3.67 8.40 -4.66
N GLY A 84 -3.70 9.67 -4.22
CA GLY A 84 -4.64 10.12 -3.18
C GLY A 84 -6.10 10.02 -3.58
N VAL A 85 -6.43 10.41 -4.81
CA VAL A 85 -7.81 10.28 -5.34
C VAL A 85 -8.24 8.80 -5.35
N THR A 86 -7.35 7.92 -5.81
CA THR A 86 -7.67 6.49 -5.92
C THR A 86 -7.82 5.84 -4.55
N ALA A 87 -6.92 6.14 -3.61
CA ALA A 87 -7.00 5.66 -2.24
C ALA A 87 -8.27 6.15 -1.52
N ARG A 88 -8.62 7.44 -1.67
CA ARG A 88 -9.84 8.01 -1.07
C ARG A 88 -11.10 7.28 -1.56
N LYS A 89 -11.23 7.09 -2.88
CA LYS A 89 -12.41 6.41 -3.46
C LYS A 89 -12.58 4.99 -2.94
N GLU A 90 -11.49 4.26 -2.70
CA GLU A 90 -11.58 2.92 -2.12
C GLU A 90 -11.97 2.94 -0.65
N ILE A 91 -11.43 3.88 0.12
CA ILE A 91 -11.82 4.07 1.52
C ILE A 91 -13.31 4.42 1.59
N GLU A 92 -13.81 5.30 0.71
CA GLU A 92 -15.22 5.66 0.64
C GLU A 92 -16.10 4.47 0.27
N PHE A 93 -15.69 3.69 -0.73
CA PHE A 93 -16.39 2.47 -1.12
C PHE A 93 -16.46 1.46 0.04
N PHE A 94 -15.33 1.24 0.72
CA PHE A 94 -15.25 0.31 1.84
C PHE A 94 -16.08 0.75 3.04
N LEU A 95 -16.04 2.04 3.39
CA LEU A 95 -16.74 2.58 4.55
C LEU A 95 -18.21 2.92 4.26
N GLY A 96 -18.64 2.89 3.00
CA GLY A 96 -19.99 3.26 2.58
C GLY A 96 -20.35 4.73 2.86
N ARG A 97 -19.34 5.61 2.99
CA ARG A 97 -19.55 7.03 3.32
C ARG A 97 -18.44 7.93 2.75
N PRO A 98 -18.69 9.22 2.52
CA PRO A 98 -17.66 10.18 2.09
C PRO A 98 -16.54 10.32 3.12
N VAL A 99 -15.31 10.54 2.65
CA VAL A 99 -14.12 10.70 3.49
C VAL A 99 -13.24 11.83 2.97
N TYR A 100 -12.80 12.71 3.87
CA TYR A 100 -11.73 13.65 3.60
C TYR A 100 -10.38 12.95 3.80
N LEU A 101 -9.55 12.88 2.75
CA LEU A 101 -8.22 12.28 2.79
C LEU A 101 -7.18 13.34 2.43
N GLU A 102 -6.38 13.73 3.42
CA GLU A 102 -5.20 14.57 3.24
C GLU A 102 -3.94 13.69 3.25
N LEU A 103 -3.08 13.85 2.25
CA LEU A 103 -1.83 13.10 2.13
C LEU A 103 -0.64 14.01 2.33
N PHE A 104 0.20 13.68 3.32
CA PHE A 104 1.48 14.35 3.55
C PHE A 104 2.62 13.43 3.13
N VAL A 105 3.52 13.95 2.29
CA VAL A 105 4.79 13.29 2.00
C VAL A 105 5.89 14.00 2.76
N LYS A 106 6.58 13.28 3.63
CA LYS A 106 7.78 13.77 4.32
C LYS A 106 8.94 12.85 4.01
N THR A 107 10.03 13.41 3.50
CA THR A 107 11.28 12.66 3.35
C THR A 107 12.20 12.92 4.54
N LYS A 108 12.64 11.85 5.20
CA LYS A 108 13.77 11.89 6.14
C LYS A 108 14.92 11.04 5.62
N GLU A 109 16.12 11.60 5.65
CA GLU A 109 17.37 10.88 5.36
C GLU A 109 17.65 9.85 6.45
N LYS A 110 18.25 8.72 6.06
CA LYS A 110 18.67 7.62 6.96
C LYS A 110 17.62 7.18 7.98
N TRP A 111 16.33 7.30 7.65
CA TRP A 111 15.23 7.02 8.57
C TRP A 111 15.23 5.59 9.13
N ARG A 112 15.77 4.63 8.35
CA ARG A 112 15.93 3.22 8.76
C ARG A 112 16.99 3.02 9.84
N GLU A 113 17.89 3.98 10.00
CA GLU A 113 18.93 3.98 11.02
C GLU A 113 18.49 4.77 12.25
N ASN A 114 17.28 5.35 12.25
CA ASN A 114 16.77 6.14 13.35
C ASN A 114 15.80 5.30 14.21
N PRO A 115 16.27 4.71 15.32
CA PRO A 115 15.45 3.84 16.17
C PRO A 115 14.26 4.57 16.80
N ILE A 116 14.38 5.88 17.07
CA ILE A 116 13.27 6.69 17.61
C ILE A 116 12.15 6.79 16.58
N LEU A 117 12.51 7.07 15.32
CA LEU A 117 11.56 7.16 14.23
C LEU A 117 10.91 5.81 13.94
N LEU A 118 11.71 4.74 13.91
CA LEU A 118 11.21 3.37 13.75
C LEU A 118 10.20 2.98 14.83
N LYS A 119 10.48 3.33 16.10
CA LYS A 119 9.55 3.12 17.21
C LYS A 119 8.26 3.94 17.05
N SER A 120 8.36 5.20 16.62
CA SER A 120 7.19 6.07 16.44
C SER A 120 6.23 5.63 15.33
N ILE A 121 6.72 4.85 14.35
CA ILE A 121 5.92 4.31 13.25
C ILE A 121 5.60 2.82 13.40
N GLY A 122 5.89 2.24 14.58
CA GLY A 122 5.52 0.86 14.91
C GLY A 122 6.39 -0.24 14.28
N TYR A 123 7.61 0.09 13.88
CA TYR A 123 8.58 -0.87 13.31
C TYR A 123 9.48 -1.55 14.36
N LEU A 124 9.68 -0.90 15.51
CA LEU A 124 10.43 -1.36 16.70
C LEU A 124 9.57 -1.15 17.95
#